data_AF-A0A6V8DX50-F1
#
_entry.id   AF-A0A6V8DX50-F1
#
_cell.length_a   1.000
_cell.length_b   1.000
_cell.length_c   1.000
_cell.angle_alpha   90.00
_cell.angle_beta   90.00
_cell.angle_gamma   90.00
#
_symmetry.space_group_name_H-M   'P 1'
#
loop_
_entity.id
_entity.type
_entity.pdbx_description
1 polymer ?
#
loop_
_entity_poly.entity_id
_entity_poly.type
_entity_poly.pdbx_seq_one_letter_code
_entity_poly.pdbx_strand_id
1 'polypeptide(L)'
;MFILTLLFSFSFAQIASAHGGGESPGLSNIQVLIISGASSLVFFILFVVVKKYDVIVARSSLYSLVLFTSTVHILLGLDDSLLIVGGVGTLSVTFFPLVSNFSKRIYQIADFALALIVLSMFIGYFVYNHDLHYVLEDYLGIITKSVELSILFILAKQHVFAARKTEA
;
A
#
# COMPACT_ATOMS: atom_id res chain seq x y z
N MET A 1 -3.67 -13.63 -2.78
CA MET A 1 -3.02 -12.83 -1.71
C MET A 1 -3.68 -11.46 -1.59
N PHE A 2 -3.77 -10.67 -2.66
CA PHE A 2 -4.44 -9.35 -2.65
C PHE A 2 -5.85 -9.35 -2.00
N ILE A 3 -6.78 -10.16 -2.50
CA ILE A 3 -8.15 -10.25 -1.96
C ILE A 3 -8.15 -10.65 -0.48
N LEU A 4 -7.29 -11.58 -0.09
CA LEU A 4 -7.18 -12.02 1.31
C LEU A 4 -6.63 -10.90 2.21
N THR A 5 -5.60 -10.18 1.76
CA THR A 5 -5.06 -9.02 2.47
C THR A 5 -6.13 -7.94 2.62
N LEU A 6 -6.88 -7.65 1.55
CA LEU A 6 -7.94 -6.64 1.56
C LEU A 6 -9.07 -7.03 2.53
N LEU A 7 -9.53 -8.27 2.48
CA LEU A 7 -10.57 -8.79 3.38
C LEU A 7 -10.10 -8.82 4.85
N PHE A 8 -8.86 -9.25 5.08
CA PHE A 8 -8.25 -9.21 6.42
C PHE A 8 -8.18 -7.77 6.94
N SER A 9 -7.73 -6.83 6.12
CA SER A 9 -7.71 -5.40 6.44
C SER A 9 -9.11 -4.87 6.78
N PHE A 10 -10.13 -5.16 5.97
CA PHE A 10 -11.49 -4.69 6.25
C PHE A 10 -12.11 -5.25 7.54
N SER A 11 -11.62 -6.36 8.08
CA SER A 11 -12.09 -6.91 9.35
C SER A 11 -11.87 -5.97 10.55
N PHE A 12 -10.85 -5.10 10.48
CA PHE A 12 -10.55 -4.11 11.52
C PHE A 12 -11.49 -2.88 11.47
N ALA A 13 -12.17 -2.63 10.35
CA ALA A 13 -13.07 -1.48 10.21
C ALA A 13 -14.32 -1.57 11.12
N GLN A 14 -14.74 -2.79 11.49
CA GLN A 14 -15.89 -3.02 12.37
C GLN A 14 -15.63 -2.57 13.81
N ILE A 15 -14.36 -2.53 14.24
CA ILE A 15 -13.96 -2.13 15.60
C ILE A 15 -14.21 -0.62 15.81
N ALA A 16 -14.18 0.17 14.74
CA ALA A 16 -14.25 1.64 14.79
C ALA A 16 -15.66 2.23 14.73
N SER A 17 -16.66 1.51 14.21
CA SER A 17 -18.03 2.02 14.05
C SER A 17 -18.76 2.25 15.39
N ALA A 18 -18.16 1.88 16.53
CA ALA A 18 -18.75 1.98 17.87
C ALA A 18 -18.42 3.28 18.63
N HIS A 19 -17.46 4.09 18.16
CA HIS A 19 -17.14 5.39 18.76
C HIS A 19 -17.50 6.52 17.78
N GLY A 20 -18.58 7.24 18.09
CA GLY A 20 -19.03 8.40 17.30
C GLY A 20 -18.00 9.52 17.33
N GLY A 21 -17.46 9.87 16.17
CA GLY A 21 -16.45 10.91 16.01
C GLY A 21 -17.03 12.31 15.86
N GLY A 22 -16.43 13.26 16.58
CA GLY A 22 -16.62 14.70 16.34
C GLY A 22 -16.03 15.14 14.99
N GLU A 23 -16.52 16.28 14.52
CA GLU A 23 -16.31 16.81 13.16
C GLU A 23 -14.84 17.22 12.93
N SER A 24 -14.13 16.47 12.09
CA SER A 24 -12.87 16.90 11.47
C SER A 24 -13.17 17.60 10.14
N PRO A 25 -12.47 18.69 9.77
CA PRO A 25 -12.67 19.39 8.50
C PRO A 25 -12.24 18.57 7.26
N GLY A 26 -11.52 17.46 7.44
CA GLY A 26 -11.07 16.56 6.38
C GLY A 26 -12.01 15.38 6.08
N LEU A 27 -11.59 14.49 5.18
CA LEU A 27 -12.31 13.24 4.93
C LEU A 27 -12.29 12.36 6.18
N SER A 28 -13.42 11.72 6.50
CA SER A 28 -13.46 10.74 7.59
C SER A 28 -12.63 9.50 7.25
N ASN A 29 -12.09 8.84 8.28
CA ASN A 29 -11.28 7.63 8.10
C ASN A 29 -11.98 6.54 7.29
N ILE A 30 -13.31 6.43 7.40
CA ILE A 30 -14.10 5.47 6.62
C ILE A 30 -14.20 5.86 5.14
N GLN A 31 -14.31 7.16 4.82
CA GLN A 31 -14.28 7.64 3.44
C GLN A 31 -12.92 7.37 2.80
N VAL A 32 -11.82 7.66 3.51
CA VAL A 32 -10.45 7.37 3.05
C VAL A 32 -10.26 5.87 2.79
N LEU A 33 -10.74 5.02 3.69
CA LEU A 33 -10.68 3.57 3.57
C LEU A 33 -11.46 3.06 2.34
N ILE A 34 -12.70 3.54 2.15
CA ILE A 34 -13.54 3.14 1.02
C ILE A 34 -12.92 3.59 -0.31
N ILE A 35 -12.47 4.85 -0.41
CA ILE A 35 -11.88 5.38 -1.65
C ILE A 35 -10.61 4.60 -2.01
N SER A 36 -9.73 4.37 -1.03
CA SER A 36 -8.47 3.64 -1.23
C SER A 36 -8.70 2.16 -1.55
N GLY A 37 -9.68 1.54 -0.90
CA GLY A 37 -10.08 0.16 -1.19
C GLY A 37 -10.69 0.00 -2.58
N ALA A 38 -11.59 0.90 -2.96
CA ALA A 38 -12.22 0.90 -4.27
C ALA A 38 -11.22 1.18 -5.39
N SER A 39 -10.33 2.16 -5.25
CA SER A 39 -9.30 2.47 -6.25
C SER A 39 -8.39 1.27 -6.48
N SER A 40 -7.92 0.64 -5.40
CA SER A 40 -7.10 -0.56 -5.42
C SER A 40 -7.80 -1.75 -6.09
N LEU A 41 -9.07 -1.99 -5.76
CA LEU A 41 -9.86 -3.08 -6.33
C LEU A 41 -10.13 -2.88 -7.83
N VAL A 42 -10.55 -1.68 -8.23
CA VAL A 42 -10.78 -1.34 -9.64
C VAL A 42 -9.50 -1.54 -10.43
N PHE A 43 -8.36 -1.06 -9.91
CA PHE A 43 -7.07 -1.23 -10.55
C PHE A 43 -6.67 -2.70 -10.69
N PHE A 44 -6.86 -3.49 -9.63
CA PHE A 44 -6.61 -4.93 -9.67
C PHE A 44 -7.41 -5.62 -10.79
N ILE A 45 -8.72 -5.35 -10.86
CA ILE A 45 -9.61 -5.93 -11.88
C ILE A 45 -9.15 -5.52 -13.28
N LEU A 46 -8.90 -4.23 -13.52
CA LEU A 46 -8.44 -3.74 -14.82
C LEU A 46 -7.13 -4.42 -15.25
N PHE A 47 -6.16 -4.54 -14.34
CA PHE A 47 -4.87 -5.14 -14.65
C PHE A 47 -4.97 -6.64 -14.95
N VAL A 48 -5.82 -7.34 -14.19
CA VAL A 48 -6.08 -8.77 -14.33
C VAL A 48 -6.82 -9.08 -15.65
N VAL A 49 -7.78 -8.23 -16.06
CA VAL A 49 -8.53 -8.38 -17.32
C VAL A 49 -7.64 -8.09 -18.55
N VAL A 50 -6.74 -7.11 -18.47
CA VAL A 50 -5.95 -6.65 -19.62
C VAL A 50 -4.72 -7.54 -19.92
N LYS A 51 -4.23 -8.33 -18.96
CA LYS A 51 -2.94 -9.06 -19.10
C LYS A 51 -3.09 -10.56 -18.79
N LYS A 52 -2.89 -11.43 -19.81
CA LYS A 52 -3.01 -12.91 -19.74
C LYS A 52 -2.11 -13.55 -18.66
N TYR A 53 -2.63 -14.56 -17.96
CA TYR A 53 -2.23 -15.00 -16.62
C TYR A 53 -0.95 -15.85 -16.53
N ASP A 54 -0.05 -15.45 -15.61
CA ASP A 54 0.54 -16.30 -14.54
C ASP A 54 1.68 -15.55 -13.81
N VAL A 55 2.61 -14.93 -14.55
CA VAL A 55 3.67 -14.07 -13.98
C VAL A 55 3.12 -12.68 -13.58
N ILE A 56 1.95 -12.35 -14.12
CA ILE A 56 1.30 -11.04 -14.05
C ILE A 56 0.51 -10.83 -12.75
N VAL A 57 0.01 -11.89 -12.11
CA VAL A 57 -0.87 -11.80 -10.93
C VAL A 57 -0.13 -11.30 -9.67
N ALA A 58 1.16 -11.65 -9.53
CA ALA A 58 1.96 -11.18 -8.40
C ALA A 58 2.30 -9.68 -8.51
N ARG A 59 2.61 -9.20 -9.73
CA ARG A 59 2.83 -7.77 -10.01
C ARG A 59 1.51 -6.99 -9.94
N SER A 60 0.39 -7.55 -10.39
CA SER A 60 -0.92 -6.88 -10.28
C SER A 60 -1.34 -6.69 -8.82
N SER A 61 -1.10 -7.70 -7.97
CA SER A 61 -1.33 -7.60 -6.53
C SER A 61 -0.45 -6.52 -5.89
N LEU A 62 0.85 -6.47 -6.23
CA LEU A 62 1.77 -5.44 -5.75
C LEU A 62 1.29 -4.04 -6.12
N TYR A 63 0.97 -3.80 -7.40
CA TYR A 63 0.52 -2.49 -7.88
C TYR A 63 -0.79 -2.05 -7.24
N SER A 64 -1.70 -2.99 -6.99
CA SER A 64 -2.98 -2.68 -6.35
C SER A 64 -2.79 -2.31 -4.87
N LEU A 65 -1.92 -3.03 -4.14
CA LEU A 65 -1.60 -2.69 -2.75
C LEU A 65 -0.85 -1.35 -2.65
N VAL A 66 0.06 -1.06 -3.58
CA VAL A 66 0.69 0.25 -3.69
C VAL A 66 -0.37 1.33 -3.88
N LEU A 67 -1.28 1.15 -4.83
CA LEU A 67 -2.34 2.12 -5.08
C LEU A 67 -3.20 2.36 -3.84
N PHE A 68 -3.50 1.31 -3.05
CA PHE A 68 -4.19 1.45 -1.78
C PHE A 68 -3.43 2.37 -0.83
N THR A 69 -2.18 2.04 -0.47
CA THR A 69 -1.43 2.83 0.53
C THR A 69 -1.16 4.25 0.03
N SER A 70 -0.85 4.40 -1.26
CA SER A 70 -0.65 5.71 -1.86
C SER A 70 -1.91 6.58 -1.79
N THR A 71 -3.09 6.01 -2.06
CA THR A 71 -4.36 6.73 -1.97
C THR A 71 -4.62 7.16 -0.52
N VAL A 72 -4.39 6.29 0.46
CA VAL A 72 -4.52 6.66 1.89
C VAL A 72 -3.63 7.85 2.23
N HIS A 73 -2.34 7.78 1.90
CA HIS A 73 -1.37 8.82 2.25
C HIS A 73 -1.63 10.15 1.51
N ILE A 74 -2.11 10.11 0.27
CA ILE A 74 -2.49 11.33 -0.46
C ILE A 74 -3.72 11.96 0.16
N LEU A 75 -4.75 11.16 0.51
CA LEU A 75 -5.99 11.68 1.06
C LEU A 75 -5.82 12.23 2.48
N LEU A 76 -5.07 11.52 3.35
CA LEU A 76 -4.71 12.05 4.67
C LEU A 76 -3.74 13.23 4.57
N GLY A 77 -2.90 13.24 3.53
CA GLY A 77 -1.91 14.28 3.33
C GLY A 77 -2.45 15.61 2.82
N LEU A 78 -3.75 15.70 2.50
CA LEU A 78 -4.40 16.99 2.23
C LEU A 78 -4.21 17.98 3.39
N ASP A 79 -4.11 17.46 4.62
CA ASP A 79 -3.84 18.23 5.84
C ASP A 79 -2.37 18.10 6.31
N ASP A 80 -1.63 17.09 5.85
CA ASP A 80 -0.20 16.87 6.15
C ASP A 80 0.62 16.55 4.89
N SER A 81 1.33 17.56 4.39
CA SER A 81 2.17 17.44 3.20
C SER A 81 3.22 16.32 3.25
N LEU A 82 3.66 15.89 4.44
CA LEU A 82 4.62 14.79 4.58
C LEU A 82 4.01 13.46 4.10
N LEU A 83 2.72 13.24 4.38
CA LEU A 83 1.99 12.07 3.90
C LEU A 83 1.84 12.09 2.37
N ILE A 84 1.62 13.26 1.77
CA ILE A 84 1.58 13.40 0.30
C ILE A 84 2.89 12.91 -0.32
N VAL A 85 4.05 13.26 0.27
CA VAL A 85 5.36 12.82 -0.24
C VAL A 85 5.46 11.29 -0.26
N GLY A 86 5.01 10.62 0.81
CA GLY A 86 4.95 9.15 0.87
C GLY A 86 4.02 8.55 -0.20
N GLY A 87 2.81 9.09 -0.33
CA GLY A 87 1.82 8.60 -1.28
C GLY A 87 2.20 8.81 -2.74
N VAL A 88 2.66 10.01 -3.10
CA VAL A 88 3.12 10.33 -4.46
C VAL A 88 4.43 9.61 -4.77
N GLY A 89 5.35 9.50 -3.81
CA GLY A 89 6.62 8.79 -3.96
C GLY A 89 6.42 7.31 -4.28
N THR A 90 5.53 6.64 -3.56
CA THR A 90 5.19 5.23 -3.81
C THR A 90 4.54 5.00 -5.17
N LEU A 91 3.62 5.87 -5.62
CA LEU A 91 3.07 5.80 -6.98
C LEU A 91 4.15 6.00 -8.03
N SER A 92 4.93 7.08 -7.90
CA SER A 92 5.92 7.48 -8.89
C SER A 92 6.93 6.35 -9.11
N VAL A 93 7.52 5.82 -8.04
CA VAL A 93 8.51 4.74 -8.14
C VAL A 93 7.91 3.47 -8.74
N THR A 94 6.67 3.13 -8.38
CA THR A 94 6.02 1.89 -8.84
C THR A 94 5.64 1.94 -10.32
N PHE A 95 5.12 3.07 -10.77
CA PHE A 95 4.58 3.22 -12.14
C PHE A 95 5.59 3.79 -13.13
N PHE A 96 6.67 4.45 -12.67
CA PHE A 96 7.71 5.00 -13.54
C PHE A 96 8.30 3.97 -14.52
N PRO A 97 8.64 2.73 -14.09
CA PRO A 97 9.17 1.72 -15.01
C PRO A 97 8.20 1.29 -16.12
N LEU A 98 6.90 1.59 -15.99
CA LEU A 98 5.86 1.22 -16.97
C LEU A 98 5.73 2.22 -18.12
N VAL A 99 6.32 3.41 -18.00
CA VAL A 99 6.20 4.48 -19.01
C VAL A 99 7.09 4.24 -20.24
N SER A 100 8.14 3.42 -20.10
CA SER A 100 9.08 3.10 -21.19
C SER A 100 9.56 1.66 -21.11
N ASN A 101 10.24 1.20 -22.16
CA ASN A 101 10.86 -0.14 -22.22
C ASN A 101 12.17 -0.19 -21.43
N PHE A 102 12.08 0.05 -20.12
CA PHE A 102 13.25 0.04 -19.25
C PHE A 102 13.85 -1.35 -19.05
N SER A 103 15.15 -1.39 -18.76
CA SER A 103 15.85 -2.64 -18.47
C SER A 103 15.43 -3.25 -17.14
N LYS A 104 15.62 -4.57 -16.98
CA LYS A 104 15.35 -5.30 -15.72
C LYS A 104 16.01 -4.65 -14.50
N ARG A 105 17.18 -4.02 -14.67
CA ARG A 105 17.92 -3.33 -13.59
C ARG A 105 17.13 -2.14 -13.04
N ILE A 106 16.44 -1.39 -13.89
CA ILE A 106 15.60 -0.26 -13.46
C ILE A 106 14.41 -0.76 -12.62
N TYR A 107 13.79 -1.87 -13.02
CA TYR A 107 12.73 -2.50 -12.21
C TYR A 107 13.23 -2.93 -10.83
N GLN A 108 14.45 -3.48 -10.73
CA GLN A 108 15.04 -3.86 -9.44
C GLN A 108 15.34 -2.64 -8.56
N ILE A 109 15.87 -1.55 -9.15
CA ILE A 109 16.11 -0.30 -8.43
C ILE A 109 14.78 0.30 -7.94
N ALA A 110 13.74 0.28 -8.78
CA ALA A 110 12.41 0.74 -8.39
C ALA A 110 11.81 -0.11 -7.27
N ASP A 111 11.92 -1.44 -7.33
CA ASP A 111 11.45 -2.34 -6.29
C ASP A 111 12.20 -2.08 -4.95
N PHE A 112 13.52 -1.79 -4.99
CA PHE A 112 14.31 -1.43 -3.81
C PHE A 112 13.91 -0.05 -3.24
N ALA A 113 13.77 0.95 -4.10
CA ALA A 113 13.32 2.29 -3.70
C ALA A 113 11.91 2.25 -3.10
N LEU A 114 11.00 1.45 -3.68
CA LEU A 114 9.66 1.24 -3.14
C LEU A 114 9.72 0.62 -1.74
N ALA A 115 10.56 -0.38 -1.52
CA ALA A 115 10.75 -0.99 -0.20
C ALA A 115 11.22 0.03 0.84
N LEU A 116 12.17 0.89 0.48
CA LEU A 116 12.65 1.95 1.38
C LEU A 116 11.54 2.95 1.74
N ILE A 117 10.80 3.45 0.73
CA ILE A 117 9.71 4.42 0.99
C ILE A 117 8.63 3.80 1.87
N VAL A 118 8.19 2.57 1.56
CA VAL A 118 7.18 1.86 2.35
C VAL A 118 7.66 1.59 3.77
N LEU A 119 8.92 1.19 3.94
CA LEU A 119 9.50 0.99 5.26
C LEU A 119 9.57 2.29 6.07
N SER A 120 9.94 3.41 5.43
CA SER A 120 9.94 4.72 6.08
C SER A 120 8.55 5.15 6.51
N MET A 121 7.51 4.97 5.68
CA MET A 121 6.12 5.26 6.05
C MET A 121 5.64 4.36 7.20
N PHE A 122 6.01 3.07 7.17
CA PHE A 122 5.68 2.11 8.22
C PHE A 122 6.27 2.51 9.56
N ILE A 123 7.59 2.77 9.61
CA ILE A 123 8.29 3.19 10.82
C ILE A 123 7.78 4.55 11.30
N GLY A 124 7.61 5.51 10.39
CA GLY A 124 7.18 6.87 10.71
C GLY A 124 5.86 6.92 11.48
N TYR A 125 4.93 6.02 11.16
CA TYR A 125 3.66 5.91 11.89
C TYR A 125 3.84 5.53 13.36
N PHE A 126 4.67 4.53 13.67
CA PHE A 126 4.91 4.11 15.06
C PHE A 126 5.82 5.07 15.83
N VAL A 127 6.63 5.85 15.12
CA VAL A 127 7.42 6.94 15.73
C VAL A 127 6.49 8.10 16.12
N TYR A 128 5.53 8.45 15.27
CA TYR A 128 4.56 9.52 15.54
C TYR A 128 3.54 9.08 16.60
N ASN A 129 2.96 7.90 16.45
CA ASN A 129 1.98 7.32 17.37
C ASN A 129 2.66 6.36 18.36
N HIS A 130 3.14 6.91 19.47
CA HIS A 130 3.87 6.17 20.50
C HIS A 130 2.95 5.59 21.61
N ASP A 131 1.71 6.07 21.72
CA ASP A 131 0.72 5.51 22.64
C ASP A 131 -0.03 4.35 21.98
N LEU A 132 0.02 3.18 22.62
CA LEU A 132 -0.65 1.98 22.15
C LEU A 132 -2.17 2.16 22.08
N HIS A 133 -2.76 2.97 22.96
CA HIS A 133 -4.20 3.21 22.97
C HIS A 133 -4.64 3.93 21.68
N TYR A 134 -3.94 5.01 21.30
CA TYR A 134 -4.22 5.71 20.04
C TYR A 134 -3.96 4.83 18.81
N VAL A 135 -2.93 3.98 18.85
CA VAL A 135 -2.66 3.03 17.75
C VAL A 135 -3.79 2.02 17.58
N LEU A 136 -4.35 1.50 18.68
CA LEU A 136 -5.43 0.50 18.64
C LEU A 136 -6.76 1.08 18.15
N GLU A 137 -6.99 2.37 18.39
CA GLU A 137 -8.17 3.08 17.92
C GLU A 137 -8.05 3.55 16.46
N ASP A 138 -6.82 3.75 15.97
CA ASP A 138 -6.56 4.10 14.57
C ASP A 138 -6.62 2.87 13.65
N TYR A 139 -7.85 2.43 13.39
CA TYR A 139 -8.13 1.35 12.44
C TYR A 139 -7.61 1.64 11.03
N LEU A 140 -7.67 2.89 10.56
CA LEU A 140 -7.19 3.25 9.22
C LEU A 140 -5.67 3.12 9.15
N GLY A 141 -4.97 3.60 10.17
CA GLY A 141 -3.54 3.40 10.37
C GLY A 141 -3.16 1.93 10.37
N ILE A 142 -3.77 1.11 11.24
CA ILE A 142 -3.49 -0.34 11.35
C ILE A 142 -3.72 -1.06 10.01
N ILE A 143 -4.83 -0.77 9.34
CA ILE A 143 -5.16 -1.36 8.04
C ILE A 143 -4.09 -1.03 7.02
N THR A 144 -3.70 0.24 6.95
CA THR A 144 -2.68 0.73 6.01
C THR A 144 -1.34 0.09 6.29
N LYS A 145 -0.96 -0.07 7.56
CA LYS A 145 0.30 -0.74 7.95
C LYS A 145 0.32 -2.22 7.63
N SER A 146 -0.83 -2.89 7.74
CA SER A 146 -0.98 -4.28 7.31
C SER A 146 -0.80 -4.44 5.78
N VAL A 147 -1.30 -3.48 5.01
CA VAL A 147 -1.10 -3.43 3.55
C VAL A 147 0.36 -3.14 3.20
N GLU A 148 1.01 -2.19 3.85
CA GLU A 148 2.43 -1.88 3.67
C GLU A 148 3.33 -3.08 3.97
N LEU A 149 3.05 -3.81 5.05
CA LEU A 149 3.76 -5.04 5.39
C LEU A 149 3.60 -6.11 4.30
N SER A 150 2.40 -6.21 3.70
CA SER A 150 2.14 -7.11 2.58
C SER A 150 2.94 -6.72 1.33
N ILE A 151 3.13 -5.42 1.07
CA ILE A 151 4.00 -4.92 -0.01
C ILE A 151 5.45 -5.35 0.23
N LEU A 152 5.98 -5.11 1.43
CA LEU A 152 7.34 -5.50 1.80
C LEU A 152 7.55 -7.01 1.68
N PHE A 153 6.56 -7.80 2.11
CA PHE A 153 6.61 -9.26 1.97
C PHE A 153 6.65 -9.70 0.50
N ILE A 154 5.85 -9.09 -0.39
CA ILE A 154 5.88 -9.40 -1.82
C ILE A 154 7.26 -9.07 -2.42
N LEU A 155 7.81 -7.90 -2.11
CA LEU A 155 9.11 -7.47 -2.62
C LEU A 155 10.23 -8.38 -2.12
N ALA A 156 10.25 -8.70 -0.82
CA ALA A 156 11.21 -9.63 -0.25
C ALA A 156 11.13 -11.01 -0.92
N LYS A 157 9.91 -11.53 -1.12
CA LYS A 157 9.68 -12.80 -1.81
C LYS A 157 10.21 -12.76 -3.26
N GLN A 158 10.00 -11.66 -3.99
CA GLN A 158 10.46 -11.53 -5.37
C GLN A 158 11.99 -11.55 -5.49
N HIS A 159 12.73 -10.92 -4.56
CA HIS A 159 14.19 -10.84 -4.62
C HIS A 159 14.91 -12.02 -3.95
N VAL A 160 14.41 -12.52 -2.82
CA VAL A 160 15.03 -13.67 -2.10
C VAL A 160 14.86 -14.99 -2.87
N PHE A 161 13.68 -15.24 -3.46
CA PHE A 161 13.47 -16.47 -4.23
C PHE A 161 14.04 -16.39 -5.65
N ALA A 162 14.24 -15.20 -6.21
CA ALA A 162 14.94 -15.05 -7.49
C ALA A 162 16.43 -15.39 -7.38
N ALA A 163 17.09 -15.03 -6.27
CA ALA A 163 18.49 -15.36 -6.02
C ALA A 163 18.73 -16.89 -5.92
N ARG A 164 17.82 -17.63 -5.28
CA ARG A 164 17.94 -19.10 -5.15
C ARG A 164 17.76 -19.87 -6.46
N LYS A 165 17.13 -19.27 -7.48
CA LYS A 165 16.91 -19.92 -8.79
C LYS A 165 18.10 -19.80 -9.74
N THR A 166 19.06 -18.92 -9.44
CA THR A 166 20.30 -18.75 -10.20
C THR A 166 21.47 -19.55 -9.64
N GLU A 167 21.29 -20.19 -8.47
CA GLU A 167 22.29 -21.01 -7.77
C GLU A 167 22.06 -22.53 -7.92
N ALA A 168 21.03 -22.93 -8.67
CA ALA A 168 20.67 -24.33 -8.96
C ALA A 168 20.76 -24.61 -10.46
#